data_AF-A0A1Y4LVS7-F1
#
_entry.id   AF-A0A1Y4LVS7-F1
#
_cell.length_a   1.000
_cell.length_b   1.000
_cell.length_c   1.000
_cell.angle_alpha   90.00
_cell.angle_beta   90.00
_cell.angle_gamma   90.00
#
_symmetry.space_group_name_H-M   'P 1'
#
loop_
_entity.id
_entity.type
_entity.pdbx_description
1 polymer ?
#
loop_
_entity_poly.entity_id
_entity_poly.type
_entity_poly.pdbx_seq_one_letter_code
_entity_poly.pdbx_strand_id
1 'polypeptide(L)'
;MKIIAFHASRAAAPKRRRRRRRNYRPLLILAIFLLIVCAIGFAIHQVFFQSDTDENGYPITYVGSLPVHEHFVSEDAIGRPGGTREIEYVVIHETDNFAAGANAARHDAFIQENAKVEKLSWHYTVDDHEAYHHIPDNEPAYHAGDGMEPNGGNTSGIGVELCVAEDNDYEKTLQNGALLAGYLLWKYDLNMDALKKHQDFSGKICPAHLINEHRWDEFCKMVEENYVYFQQNGEKN
;
A
#
# COMPACT_ATOMS: atom_id res chain seq x y z
N MET A 1 78.88 -64.64 -31.41
CA MET A 1 78.31 -65.15 -32.68
C MET A 1 77.63 -63.98 -33.40
N LYS A 2 77.66 -64.02 -34.73
CA LYS A 2 77.36 -62.99 -35.75
C LYS A 2 76.23 -61.98 -35.42
N ILE A 3 76.45 -60.68 -35.70
CA ILE A 3 75.96 -59.90 -36.88
C ILE A 3 74.45 -60.11 -37.06
N ILE A 4 73.60 -59.08 -37.08
CA ILE A 4 73.35 -58.24 -38.25
C ILE A 4 72.57 -57.00 -37.80
N ALA A 5 73.08 -55.83 -38.18
CA ALA A 5 72.35 -54.58 -38.15
C ALA A 5 71.32 -54.55 -39.30
N PHE A 6 70.05 -54.28 -38.97
CA PHE A 6 69.04 -53.91 -39.95
C PHE A 6 68.82 -52.40 -39.86
N HIS A 7 69.18 -51.69 -40.94
CA HIS A 7 68.85 -50.29 -41.13
C HIS A 7 67.37 -50.17 -41.51
N ALA A 8 66.55 -49.64 -40.61
CA ALA A 8 65.19 -49.20 -40.91
C ALA A 8 65.20 -47.68 -41.16
N SER A 9 64.71 -47.28 -42.33
CA SER A 9 64.48 -45.90 -42.74
C SER A 9 63.66 -45.14 -41.70
N ARG A 10 64.20 -44.04 -41.16
CA ARG A 10 63.48 -43.17 -40.23
C ARG A 10 62.55 -42.26 -41.02
N ALA A 11 61.28 -42.64 -41.10
CA ALA A 11 60.21 -41.72 -41.47
C ALA A 11 60.19 -40.53 -40.48
N ALA A 12 60.12 -39.31 -41.00
CA ALA A 12 60.03 -38.10 -40.18
C ALA A 12 58.71 -38.08 -39.39
N ALA A 13 58.80 -37.93 -38.07
CA ALA A 13 57.63 -37.91 -37.19
C ALA A 13 56.71 -36.71 -37.49
N PRO A 14 55.39 -36.88 -37.52
CA PRO A 14 54.46 -35.77 -37.76
C PRO A 14 54.55 -34.74 -36.63
N LYS A 15 54.66 -33.45 -36.99
CA LYS A 15 54.68 -32.34 -36.02
C LYS A 15 53.37 -32.33 -35.23
N ARG A 16 53.45 -32.71 -33.95
CA ARG A 16 52.33 -32.69 -32.99
C ARG A 16 51.77 -31.25 -32.91
N ARG A 17 50.59 -31.00 -33.49
CA ARG A 17 49.86 -29.73 -33.28
C ARG A 17 49.57 -29.59 -31.78
N ARG A 18 50.26 -28.67 -31.09
CA ARG A 18 49.97 -28.34 -29.69
C ARG A 18 48.53 -27.81 -29.62
N ARG A 19 47.60 -28.60 -29.06
CA ARG A 19 46.28 -28.11 -28.66
C ARG A 19 46.52 -26.98 -27.66
N ARG A 20 46.26 -25.74 -28.06
CA ARG A 20 46.35 -24.56 -27.19
C ARG A 20 45.27 -24.75 -26.12
N ARG A 21 45.66 -25.12 -24.89
CA ARG A 21 44.71 -25.25 -23.78
C ARG A 21 44.06 -23.88 -23.57
N ARG A 22 42.74 -23.77 -23.80
CA ARG A 22 41.99 -22.53 -23.53
C ARG A 22 42.11 -22.25 -22.03
N ASN A 23 42.64 -21.08 -21.69
CA ASN A 23 42.76 -20.65 -20.30
C ASN A 23 41.42 -20.00 -19.90
N TYR A 24 40.57 -20.75 -19.20
CA TYR A 24 39.27 -20.27 -18.74
C TYR A 24 39.35 -19.48 -17.42
N ARG A 25 40.54 -19.36 -16.81
CA ARG A 25 40.77 -18.58 -15.58
C ARG A 25 40.22 -17.14 -15.62
N PRO A 26 40.42 -16.32 -16.68
CA PRO A 26 39.85 -14.97 -16.71
C PRO A 26 38.32 -14.97 -16.74
N LEU A 27 37.70 -15.95 -17.41
CA LEU A 27 36.23 -16.10 -17.44
C LEU A 27 35.70 -16.51 -16.06
N LEU A 28 36.40 -17.39 -15.34
CA LEU A 28 36.05 -17.79 -13.98
C LEU A 28 36.16 -16.61 -13.00
N ILE A 29 37.22 -15.80 -13.11
CA ILE A 29 37.41 -14.59 -12.27
C ILE A 29 36.30 -13.57 -12.56
N LEU A 30 35.94 -13.35 -13.83
CA LEU A 30 34.83 -12.46 -14.20
C LEU A 30 33.50 -12.96 -13.65
N ALA A 31 33.21 -14.27 -13.74
CA ALA A 31 31.99 -14.85 -13.20
C ALA A 31 31.90 -14.69 -11.68
N ILE A 32 32.99 -14.93 -10.95
CA ILE A 32 33.06 -14.72 -9.50
C ILE A 32 32.86 -13.24 -9.15
N PHE A 33 33.49 -12.32 -9.90
CA PHE A 33 33.33 -10.88 -9.70
C PHE A 33 31.87 -10.44 -9.89
N LEU A 34 31.21 -10.89 -10.97
CA LEU A 34 29.79 -10.59 -11.21
C LEU A 34 28.89 -11.15 -10.10
N LEU A 35 29.16 -12.37 -9.62
CA LEU A 35 28.42 -12.93 -8.48
C LEU A 35 28.57 -12.09 -7.21
N ILE A 36 29.77 -11.60 -6.93
CA ILE A 36 30.02 -10.71 -5.78
C ILE A 36 29.27 -9.39 -5.95
N VAL A 37 29.31 -8.77 -7.14
CA VAL A 37 28.57 -7.53 -7.41
C VAL A 37 27.07 -7.74 -7.27
N CYS A 38 26.51 -8.83 -7.78
CA CYS A 38 25.09 -9.17 -7.60
C CYS A 38 24.75 -9.42 -6.13
N ALA A 39 25.60 -10.12 -5.37
CA ALA A 39 25.38 -10.38 -3.95
C ALA A 39 25.42 -9.08 -3.12
N ILE A 40 26.36 -8.17 -3.43
CA ILE A 40 26.44 -6.84 -2.81
C ILE A 40 25.21 -6.01 -3.19
N GLY A 41 24.82 -6.00 -4.47
CA GLY A 41 23.62 -5.30 -4.94
C GLY A 41 22.35 -5.82 -4.26
N PHE A 42 22.22 -7.14 -4.08
CA PHE A 42 21.14 -7.76 -3.34
C PHE A 42 21.17 -7.38 -1.85
N ALA A 43 22.34 -7.41 -1.21
CA ALA A 43 22.47 -7.00 0.20
C ALA A 43 22.15 -5.52 0.41
N ILE A 44 22.62 -4.64 -0.48
CA ILE A 44 22.25 -3.21 -0.49
C ILE A 44 20.74 -3.10 -0.67
N HIS A 45 20.15 -3.80 -1.65
CA HIS A 45 18.70 -3.77 -1.83
C HIS A 45 17.95 -4.23 -0.56
N GLN A 46 18.40 -5.28 0.11
CA GLN A 46 17.78 -5.77 1.35
C GLN A 46 17.90 -4.76 2.51
N VAL A 47 18.99 -3.98 2.58
CA VAL A 47 19.20 -2.97 3.64
C VAL A 47 18.45 -1.67 3.34
N PHE A 48 18.38 -1.26 2.07
CA PHE A 48 17.76 0.00 1.67
C PHE A 48 16.27 -0.10 1.33
N PHE A 49 15.75 -1.31 1.06
CA PHE A 49 14.33 -1.56 0.77
C PHE A 49 13.70 -2.51 1.79
N GLN A 50 14.01 -2.35 3.08
CA GLN A 50 13.12 -2.87 4.12
C GLN A 50 11.86 -2.01 4.11
N SER A 51 10.72 -2.61 3.76
CA SER A 51 9.41 -2.01 4.03
C SER A 51 9.23 -1.98 5.54
N ASP A 52 8.87 -0.83 6.11
CA ASP A 52 8.44 -0.77 7.50
C ASP A 52 7.21 -1.67 7.64
N THR A 53 7.20 -2.52 8.66
CA THR A 53 6.06 -3.37 9.01
C THR A 53 5.73 -3.19 10.46
N ASP A 54 4.45 -3.33 10.80
CA ASP A 54 4.02 -3.31 12.20
C ASP A 54 4.34 -4.61 12.94
N GLU A 55 3.91 -4.71 14.20
CA GLU A 55 4.12 -5.88 15.05
C GLU A 55 3.47 -7.17 14.52
N ASN A 56 2.46 -7.04 13.65
CA ASN A 56 1.76 -8.15 13.00
C ASN A 56 2.35 -8.47 11.61
N GLY A 57 3.30 -7.67 11.13
CA GLY A 57 3.95 -7.84 9.84
C GLY A 57 3.24 -7.15 8.68
N TYR A 58 2.26 -6.29 8.94
CA TYR A 58 1.56 -5.51 7.91
C TYR A 58 2.44 -4.36 7.44
N PRO A 59 2.55 -4.09 6.11
CA PRO A 59 3.27 -2.94 5.61
C PRO A 59 2.74 -1.63 6.22
N ILE A 60 3.66 -0.76 6.63
CA ILE A 60 3.35 0.59 7.07
C ILE A 60 3.76 1.54 5.94
N THR A 61 2.80 2.34 5.49
CA THR A 61 3.05 3.51 4.66
C THR A 61 2.81 4.77 5.50
N TYR A 62 3.11 5.94 4.93
CA TYR A 62 2.96 7.21 5.65
C TYR A 62 2.24 8.23 4.79
N VAL A 63 1.25 8.89 5.40
CA VAL A 63 0.66 10.11 4.85
C VAL A 63 1.14 11.27 5.72
N GLY A 64 2.11 12.03 5.22
CA GLY A 64 2.83 12.98 6.07
C GLY A 64 3.52 12.23 7.23
N SER A 65 3.13 12.54 8.47
CA SER A 65 3.61 11.84 9.67
C SER A 65 2.65 10.77 10.21
N LEU A 66 1.50 10.58 9.57
CA LEU A 66 0.51 9.59 9.99
C LEU A 66 0.92 8.20 9.47
N PRO A 67 1.22 7.22 10.35
CA PRO A 67 1.40 5.84 9.92
C PRO A 67 0.07 5.25 9.41
N VAL A 68 0.15 4.54 8.30
CA VAL A 68 -0.99 3.86 7.66
C VAL A 68 -0.64 2.40 7.45
N HIS A 69 -1.31 1.53 8.20
CA HIS A 69 -1.13 0.08 8.20
C HIS A 69 -1.95 -0.54 7.07
N GLU A 70 -1.30 -1.21 6.12
CA GLU A 70 -1.97 -1.88 5.02
C GLU A 70 -2.35 -3.32 5.41
N HIS A 71 -3.61 -3.52 5.78
CA HIS A 71 -4.16 -4.81 6.10
C HIS A 71 -5.45 -5.05 5.31
N PHE A 72 -5.30 -5.47 4.06
CA PHE A 72 -6.45 -5.67 3.19
C PHE A 72 -7.32 -6.86 3.61
N VAL A 73 -8.62 -6.64 3.62
CA VAL A 73 -9.64 -7.69 3.73
C VAL A 73 -9.43 -8.70 2.60
N SER A 74 -9.60 -9.99 2.91
CA SER A 74 -9.39 -11.06 1.92
C SER A 74 -10.23 -10.88 0.64
N GLU A 75 -9.66 -11.23 -0.52
CA GLU A 75 -10.34 -11.13 -1.84
C GLU A 75 -11.59 -12.02 -1.95
N ASP A 76 -11.72 -13.05 -1.12
CA ASP A 76 -12.87 -13.96 -1.08
C ASP A 76 -13.97 -13.51 -0.11
N ALA A 77 -13.76 -12.42 0.63
CA ALA A 77 -14.73 -11.88 1.58
C ALA A 77 -15.95 -11.27 0.86
N ILE A 78 -17.16 -11.55 1.36
CA ILE A 78 -18.42 -11.02 0.80
C ILE A 78 -18.43 -9.48 0.78
N GLY A 79 -17.81 -8.86 1.77
CA GLY A 79 -17.68 -7.43 1.96
C GLY A 79 -16.61 -6.78 1.09
N ARG A 80 -15.79 -7.54 0.34
CA ARG A 80 -14.84 -7.01 -0.65
C ARG A 80 -15.37 -7.35 -2.06
N PRO A 81 -16.14 -6.46 -2.71
CA PRO A 81 -16.75 -6.74 -4.00
C PRO A 81 -15.73 -7.02 -5.11
N GLY A 82 -14.51 -6.50 -4.97
CA GLY A 82 -13.47 -6.56 -5.99
C GLY A 82 -13.80 -5.76 -7.26
N GLY A 83 -12.94 -5.88 -8.26
CA GLY A 83 -13.03 -5.13 -9.51
C GLY A 83 -12.40 -3.75 -9.42
N THR A 84 -12.31 -3.06 -10.56
CA THR A 84 -11.69 -1.72 -10.64
C THR A 84 -12.74 -0.63 -10.76
N ARG A 85 -12.49 0.53 -10.15
CA ARG A 85 -13.35 1.72 -10.26
C ARG A 85 -12.57 2.98 -10.65
N GLU A 86 -13.30 3.98 -11.13
CA GLU A 86 -12.81 5.35 -11.08
C GLU A 86 -13.09 5.93 -9.68
N ILE A 87 -12.14 6.70 -9.16
CA ILE A 87 -12.26 7.35 -7.86
C ILE A 87 -12.80 8.75 -8.12
N GLU A 88 -13.98 9.04 -7.61
CA GLU A 88 -14.65 10.35 -7.79
C GLU A 88 -14.80 11.10 -6.46
N TYR A 89 -14.82 10.40 -5.32
CA TYR A 89 -15.11 10.99 -4.01
C TYR A 89 -14.17 10.49 -2.92
N VAL A 90 -13.95 11.34 -1.91
CA VAL A 90 -13.51 10.93 -0.57
C VAL A 90 -14.71 11.10 0.35
N VAL A 91 -15.20 10.02 0.95
CA VAL A 91 -16.45 9.97 1.71
C VAL A 91 -16.12 9.81 3.19
N ILE A 92 -16.40 10.85 3.97
CA ILE A 92 -16.12 10.90 5.40
C ILE A 92 -17.27 10.27 6.19
N HIS A 93 -16.90 9.45 7.16
CA HIS A 93 -17.75 8.80 8.14
C HIS A 93 -17.18 9.00 9.54
N GLU A 94 -18.00 8.71 10.54
CA GLU A 94 -17.56 8.50 11.91
C GLU A 94 -18.08 7.13 12.37
N THR A 95 -17.28 6.45 13.18
CA THR A 95 -17.54 5.05 13.55
C THR A 95 -18.81 4.88 14.40
N ASP A 96 -19.30 5.95 15.03
CA ASP A 96 -20.41 5.95 16.00
C ASP A 96 -20.21 4.93 17.13
N ASN A 97 -18.94 4.60 17.41
CA ASN A 97 -18.53 3.63 18.40
C ASN A 97 -17.72 4.32 19.51
N PHE A 98 -18.44 4.72 20.56
CA PHE A 98 -17.90 5.46 21.71
C PHE A 98 -17.19 4.58 22.75
N ALA A 99 -17.23 3.26 22.59
CA ALA A 99 -16.65 2.36 23.58
C ALA A 99 -15.14 2.58 23.71
N ALA A 100 -14.62 2.64 24.94
CA ALA A 100 -13.19 2.70 25.18
C ALA A 100 -12.45 1.59 24.42
N GLY A 101 -11.35 1.96 23.74
CA GLY A 101 -10.54 1.08 22.91
C GLY A 101 -11.10 0.82 21.51
N ALA A 102 -12.17 1.50 21.08
CA ALA A 102 -12.68 1.44 19.71
C ALA A 102 -11.83 2.28 18.72
N ASN A 103 -10.51 2.06 18.73
CA ASN A 103 -9.51 2.73 17.89
C ASN A 103 -9.42 2.11 16.48
N ALA A 104 -8.47 2.57 15.65
CA ALA A 104 -8.33 2.12 14.27
C ALA A 104 -7.97 0.63 14.18
N ALA A 105 -7.02 0.16 14.98
CA ALA A 105 -6.66 -1.27 15.07
C ALA A 105 -7.85 -2.16 15.49
N ARG A 106 -8.73 -1.66 16.37
CA ARG A 106 -9.93 -2.41 16.76
C ARG A 106 -10.94 -2.53 15.63
N HIS A 107 -11.07 -1.49 14.81
CA HIS A 107 -11.91 -1.51 13.61
C HIS A 107 -11.32 -2.36 12.48
N ASP A 108 -9.98 -2.42 12.36
CA ASP A 108 -9.31 -3.41 11.51
C ASP A 108 -9.69 -4.84 11.92
N ALA A 109 -9.47 -5.21 13.18
CA ALA A 109 -9.86 -6.54 13.67
C ALA A 109 -11.35 -6.85 13.45
N PHE A 110 -12.23 -5.82 13.57
CA PHE A 110 -13.65 -5.94 13.29
C PHE A 110 -13.93 -6.21 11.80
N ILE A 111 -13.33 -5.45 10.88
CA ILE A 111 -13.65 -5.57 9.45
C ILE A 111 -13.13 -6.87 8.87
N GLN A 112 -11.97 -7.36 9.32
CA GLN A 112 -11.41 -8.64 8.88
C GLN A 112 -12.35 -9.82 9.13
N GLU A 113 -13.15 -9.77 10.20
CA GLU A 113 -14.12 -10.83 10.50
C GLU A 113 -15.49 -10.59 9.86
N ASN A 114 -16.03 -9.37 9.97
CA ASN A 114 -17.40 -9.12 9.53
C ASN A 114 -17.54 -9.05 8.01
N ALA A 115 -16.52 -8.54 7.29
CA ALA A 115 -16.55 -8.52 5.83
C ALA A 115 -16.58 -9.94 5.23
N LYS A 116 -16.20 -10.99 5.96
CA LYS A 116 -16.30 -12.38 5.46
C LYS A 116 -17.75 -12.80 5.21
N VAL A 117 -18.70 -12.25 5.98
CA VAL A 117 -20.10 -12.71 5.99
C VAL A 117 -21.11 -11.61 5.67
N GLU A 118 -20.71 -10.34 5.72
CA GLU A 118 -21.58 -9.18 5.48
C GLU A 118 -21.10 -8.32 4.31
N LYS A 119 -22.05 -7.64 3.64
CA LYS A 119 -21.77 -6.59 2.65
C LYS A 119 -21.51 -5.28 3.37
N LEU A 120 -20.37 -5.20 4.03
CA LEU A 120 -19.94 -4.05 4.82
C LEU A 120 -18.42 -3.92 4.69
N SER A 121 -17.95 -2.75 4.28
CA SER A 121 -16.52 -2.42 4.14
C SER A 121 -16.30 -0.95 3.84
N TRP A 122 -15.13 -0.45 4.20
CA TRP A 122 -14.64 0.89 3.89
C TRP A 122 -13.12 0.83 3.68
N HIS A 123 -12.51 1.91 3.21
CA HIS A 123 -11.11 1.88 2.79
C HIS A 123 -10.19 2.18 3.96
N TYR A 124 -10.49 3.20 4.76
CA TYR A 124 -9.62 3.62 5.86
C TYR A 124 -10.39 3.77 7.17
N THR A 125 -9.74 3.39 8.28
CA THR A 125 -10.12 3.88 9.61
C THR A 125 -8.98 4.69 10.19
N VAL A 126 -9.29 5.84 10.80
CA VAL A 126 -8.31 6.78 11.34
C VAL A 126 -8.66 7.09 12.79
N ASP A 127 -7.64 7.06 13.66
CA ASP A 127 -7.71 7.56 15.03
C ASP A 127 -6.69 8.67 15.30
N ASP A 128 -6.37 8.92 16.57
CA ASP A 128 -5.48 9.98 17.02
C ASP A 128 -3.99 9.68 16.80
N HIS A 129 -3.59 8.46 16.45
CA HIS A 129 -2.17 8.11 16.28
C HIS A 129 -1.85 7.31 15.02
N GLU A 130 -2.82 6.61 14.43
CA GLU A 130 -2.60 5.75 13.26
C GLU A 130 -3.83 5.64 12.36
N ALA A 131 -3.65 5.00 11.21
CA ALA A 131 -4.73 4.60 10.34
C ALA A 131 -4.52 3.18 9.82
N TYR A 132 -5.62 2.50 9.47
CA TYR A 132 -5.61 1.20 8.81
C TYR A 132 -6.29 1.30 7.44
N HIS A 133 -5.71 0.65 6.43
CA HIS A 133 -6.15 0.61 5.04
C HIS A 133 -6.66 -0.80 4.69
N HIS A 134 -7.98 -0.96 4.59
CA HIS A 134 -8.70 -2.25 4.58
C HIS A 134 -9.11 -2.72 3.18
N ILE A 135 -9.37 -1.79 2.27
CA ILE A 135 -9.78 -2.07 0.88
C ILE A 135 -8.90 -1.23 -0.04
N PRO A 136 -8.25 -1.81 -1.07
CA PRO A 136 -7.43 -1.04 -1.99
C PRO A 136 -8.21 0.12 -2.62
N ASP A 137 -7.58 1.29 -2.69
CA ASP A 137 -8.20 2.53 -3.22
C ASP A 137 -8.91 2.36 -4.58
N ASN A 138 -8.43 1.45 -5.44
CA ASN A 138 -8.96 1.22 -6.78
C ASN A 138 -10.11 0.19 -6.85
N GLU A 139 -10.55 -0.34 -5.70
CA GLU A 139 -11.68 -1.27 -5.59
C GLU A 139 -12.89 -0.57 -4.92
N PRO A 140 -14.13 -0.95 -5.26
CA PRO A 140 -15.32 -0.46 -4.56
C PRO A 140 -15.49 -1.09 -3.17
N ALA A 141 -16.29 -0.45 -2.31
CA ALA A 141 -16.57 -0.91 -0.93
C ALA A 141 -18.04 -0.67 -0.54
N TYR A 142 -18.51 -1.29 0.56
CA TYR A 142 -19.89 -1.18 1.05
C TYR A 142 -19.99 -0.28 2.30
N HIS A 143 -19.98 1.04 2.12
CA HIS A 143 -20.03 2.02 3.22
C HIS A 143 -21.09 3.14 3.08
N ALA A 144 -21.47 3.54 1.88
CA ALA A 144 -22.25 4.75 1.61
C ALA A 144 -23.78 4.56 1.66
N GLY A 145 -24.25 3.32 1.79
CA GLY A 145 -25.69 3.03 1.95
C GLY A 145 -26.57 3.36 0.73
N ASP A 146 -25.98 3.61 -0.43
CA ASP A 146 -26.64 3.98 -1.69
C ASP A 146 -26.75 2.82 -2.68
N GLY A 147 -26.53 1.58 -2.21
CA GLY A 147 -26.44 0.41 -3.08
C GLY A 147 -25.16 0.42 -3.91
N MET A 148 -25.11 -0.37 -4.99
CA MET A 148 -23.97 -0.37 -5.92
C MET A 148 -24.31 0.45 -7.17
N GLU A 149 -24.96 1.59 -6.98
CA GLU A 149 -25.39 2.45 -8.07
C GLU A 149 -24.16 3.06 -8.79
N PRO A 150 -24.21 3.24 -10.13
CA PRO A 150 -23.15 3.91 -10.87
C PRO A 150 -22.89 5.32 -10.32
N ASN A 151 -21.62 5.67 -10.15
CA ASN A 151 -21.16 6.96 -9.61
C ASN A 151 -21.65 7.24 -8.16
N GLY A 152 -22.10 6.20 -7.45
CA GLY A 152 -22.43 6.26 -6.04
C GLY A 152 -21.19 6.24 -5.14
N GLY A 153 -21.39 6.51 -3.85
CA GLY A 153 -20.35 6.50 -2.84
C GLY A 153 -19.72 5.12 -2.67
N ASN A 154 -20.50 4.03 -2.79
CA ASN A 154 -19.96 2.66 -2.74
C ASN A 154 -19.11 2.31 -3.97
N THR A 155 -19.50 2.77 -5.16
CA THR A 155 -18.84 2.39 -6.41
C THR A 155 -17.68 3.30 -6.77
N SER A 156 -17.66 4.54 -6.26
CA SER A 156 -16.73 5.60 -6.70
C SER A 156 -16.09 6.39 -5.55
N GLY A 157 -16.48 6.13 -4.30
CA GLY A 157 -15.95 6.80 -3.11
C GLY A 157 -14.87 6.01 -2.37
N ILE A 158 -13.85 6.71 -1.86
CA ILE A 158 -12.96 6.20 -0.80
C ILE A 158 -13.62 6.51 0.54
N GLY A 159 -14.20 5.50 1.20
CA GLY A 159 -14.75 5.61 2.55
C GLY A 159 -13.67 5.72 3.63
N VAL A 160 -13.71 6.79 4.42
CA VAL A 160 -12.81 7.08 5.55
C VAL A 160 -13.64 7.17 6.85
N GLU A 161 -13.42 6.25 7.77
CA GLU A 161 -14.05 6.20 9.10
C GLU A 161 -13.18 6.91 10.14
N LEU A 162 -13.74 7.91 10.82
CA LEU A 162 -13.10 8.63 11.92
C LEU A 162 -13.51 8.03 13.27
N CYS A 163 -12.54 7.58 14.08
CA CYS A 163 -12.80 7.01 15.39
C CYS A 163 -13.27 8.06 16.41
N VAL A 164 -14.38 7.77 17.09
CA VAL A 164 -14.99 8.63 18.13
C VAL A 164 -14.96 8.01 19.54
N ALA A 165 -14.11 7.01 19.76
CA ALA A 165 -13.97 6.34 21.06
C ALA A 165 -13.70 7.34 22.19
N GLU A 166 -14.26 7.11 23.38
CA GLU A 166 -14.15 8.05 24.51
C GLU A 166 -12.72 8.26 25.04
N ASP A 167 -11.83 7.32 24.76
CA ASP A 167 -10.42 7.35 25.15
C ASP A 167 -9.47 7.80 24.02
N ASN A 168 -10.00 8.15 22.84
CA ASN A 168 -9.24 8.81 21.77
C ASN A 168 -9.24 10.33 21.94
N ASP A 169 -8.14 10.98 21.53
CA ASP A 169 -8.15 12.42 21.27
C ASP A 169 -8.88 12.72 19.95
N TYR A 170 -10.18 13.02 20.04
CA TYR A 170 -11.01 13.28 18.86
C TYR A 170 -10.51 14.44 18.00
N GLU A 171 -9.93 15.50 18.60
CA GLU A 171 -9.35 16.59 17.81
C GLU A 171 -8.16 16.13 16.99
N LYS A 172 -7.36 15.23 17.56
CA LYS A 172 -6.26 14.63 16.85
C LYS A 172 -6.74 13.65 15.76
N THR A 173 -7.82 12.89 16.01
CA THR A 173 -8.50 12.11 14.96
C THR A 173 -8.93 13.00 13.79
N LEU A 174 -9.53 14.17 14.05
CA LEU A 174 -9.95 15.10 13.00
C LEU A 174 -8.76 15.62 12.19
N GLN A 175 -7.64 15.95 12.85
CA GLN A 175 -6.41 16.38 12.16
C GLN A 175 -5.84 15.27 11.26
N ASN A 176 -5.76 14.05 11.78
CA ASN A 176 -5.22 12.90 11.03
C ASN A 176 -6.16 12.51 9.87
N GLY A 177 -7.47 12.52 10.11
CA GLY A 177 -8.49 12.28 9.09
C GLY A 177 -8.46 13.34 7.99
N ALA A 178 -8.28 14.62 8.36
CA ALA A 178 -8.15 15.70 7.39
C ALA A 178 -6.85 15.62 6.58
N LEU A 179 -5.74 15.22 7.21
CA LEU A 179 -4.47 14.95 6.54
C LEU A 179 -4.62 13.84 5.50
N LEU A 180 -5.24 12.71 5.88
CA LEU A 180 -5.50 11.60 4.96
C LEU A 180 -6.44 12.02 3.81
N ALA A 181 -7.55 12.69 4.11
CA ALA A 181 -8.49 13.12 3.09
C ALA A 181 -7.85 14.13 2.10
N GLY A 182 -7.07 15.10 2.58
CA GLY A 182 -6.36 16.05 1.73
C GLY A 182 -5.32 15.37 0.83
N TYR A 183 -4.60 14.38 1.36
CA TYR A 183 -3.71 13.53 0.58
C TYR A 183 -4.45 12.76 -0.51
N LEU A 184 -5.57 12.11 -0.18
CA LEU A 184 -6.35 11.32 -1.13
C LEU A 184 -6.90 12.18 -2.28
N LEU A 185 -7.43 13.37 -1.95
CA LEU A 185 -7.89 14.32 -2.97
C LEU A 185 -6.75 14.69 -3.94
N TRP A 186 -5.58 15.04 -3.42
CA TRP A 186 -4.42 15.36 -4.24
C TRP A 186 -3.91 14.15 -5.05
N LYS A 187 -3.77 12.99 -4.42
CA LYS A 187 -3.28 11.74 -5.02
C LYS A 187 -4.09 11.38 -6.26
N TYR A 188 -5.42 11.53 -6.17
CA TYR A 188 -6.37 11.15 -7.22
C TYR A 188 -6.86 12.31 -8.10
N ASP A 189 -6.18 13.47 -8.06
CA ASP A 189 -6.52 14.64 -8.90
C ASP A 189 -7.96 15.13 -8.70
N LEU A 190 -8.48 15.01 -7.48
CA LEU A 190 -9.81 15.48 -7.09
C LEU A 190 -9.75 16.88 -6.51
N ASN A 191 -10.80 17.66 -6.73
CA ASN A 191 -10.98 18.96 -6.10
C ASN A 191 -11.73 18.82 -4.75
N MET A 192 -11.84 19.92 -4.00
CA MET A 192 -12.56 19.94 -2.73
C MET A 192 -14.06 19.58 -2.86
N ASP A 193 -14.68 19.75 -4.03
CA ASP A 193 -16.08 19.35 -4.25
C ASP A 193 -16.27 17.82 -4.16
N ALA A 194 -15.20 17.05 -4.33
CA ALA A 194 -15.18 15.59 -4.18
C ALA A 194 -15.13 15.13 -2.71
N LEU A 195 -14.90 16.04 -1.76
CA LEU A 195 -15.02 15.73 -0.33
C LEU A 195 -16.50 15.66 0.05
N LYS A 196 -16.97 14.47 0.38
CA LYS A 196 -18.38 14.19 0.68
C LYS A 196 -18.54 13.64 2.09
N LYS A 197 -19.74 13.83 2.64
CA LYS A 197 -20.23 13.11 3.81
C LYS A 197 -20.93 11.84 3.34
N HIS A 198 -21.02 10.81 4.18
CA HIS A 198 -21.98 9.72 3.95
C HIS A 198 -23.41 10.27 3.73
N GLN A 199 -23.80 11.30 4.47
CA GLN A 199 -25.09 11.97 4.31
C GLN A 199 -25.41 12.39 2.87
N ASP A 200 -24.40 12.75 2.08
CA ASP A 200 -24.60 13.22 0.69
C ASP A 200 -25.07 12.09 -0.25
N PHE A 201 -24.97 10.82 0.17
CA PHE A 201 -25.37 9.65 -0.61
C PHE A 201 -26.67 9.01 -0.12
N SER A 202 -26.72 8.55 1.15
CA SER A 202 -27.88 7.84 1.70
C SER A 202 -28.83 8.73 2.51
N GLY A 203 -28.44 9.96 2.82
CA GLY A 203 -29.14 10.82 3.77
C GLY A 203 -28.94 10.46 5.25
N LYS A 204 -28.16 9.41 5.58
CA LYS A 204 -27.77 9.10 6.96
C LYS A 204 -27.06 10.31 7.58
N ILE A 205 -27.42 10.68 8.81
CA ILE A 205 -26.67 11.71 9.56
C ILE A 205 -25.33 11.10 9.97
N CYS A 206 -24.36 11.15 9.07
CA CYS A 206 -23.00 10.67 9.23
C CYS A 206 -22.09 11.49 8.30
N PRO A 207 -20.94 12.01 8.77
CA PRO A 207 -20.36 11.90 10.12
C PRO A 207 -21.17 12.67 11.19
N ALA A 208 -21.57 12.01 12.27
CA ALA A 208 -22.63 12.48 13.16
C ALA A 208 -22.22 13.67 14.03
N HIS A 209 -21.05 13.62 14.69
CA HIS A 209 -20.48 14.72 15.46
C HIS A 209 -20.19 15.91 14.58
N LEU A 210 -19.48 15.72 13.46
CA LEU A 210 -19.20 16.81 12.52
C LEU A 210 -20.47 17.53 12.04
N ILE A 211 -21.57 16.80 11.80
CA ILE A 211 -22.85 17.40 11.40
C ILE A 211 -23.54 18.07 12.60
N ASN A 212 -23.75 17.34 13.69
CA ASN A 212 -24.58 17.78 14.82
C ASN A 212 -23.93 18.90 15.64
N GLU A 213 -22.60 18.95 15.67
CA GLU A 213 -21.83 20.01 16.34
C GLU A 213 -21.45 21.15 15.39
N HIS A 214 -21.92 21.12 14.14
CA HIS A 214 -21.67 22.14 13.12
C HIS A 214 -20.18 22.35 12.79
N ARG A 215 -19.40 21.26 12.78
CA ARG A 215 -17.95 21.27 12.56
C ARG A 215 -17.53 20.80 11.16
N TRP A 216 -18.48 20.46 10.28
CA TRP A 216 -18.16 20.06 8.90
C TRP A 216 -17.31 21.11 8.15
N ASP A 217 -17.66 22.39 8.26
CA ASP A 217 -16.90 23.47 7.58
C ASP A 217 -15.48 23.63 8.14
N GLU A 218 -15.32 23.42 9.45
CA GLU A 218 -14.01 23.39 10.11
C GLU A 218 -13.15 22.23 9.58
N PHE A 219 -13.74 21.03 9.48
CA PHE A 219 -13.08 19.87 8.90
C PHE A 219 -12.70 20.08 7.44
N CYS A 220 -13.60 20.61 6.60
CA CYS A 220 -13.32 20.96 5.22
C CYS A 220 -12.11 21.89 5.08
N LYS A 221 -11.98 22.88 5.97
CA LYS A 221 -10.84 23.79 5.97
C LYS A 221 -9.53 23.07 6.30
N MET A 222 -9.52 22.18 7.30
CA MET A 222 -8.35 21.36 7.60
C MET A 222 -7.96 20.48 6.40
N VAL A 223 -8.94 19.90 5.70
CA VAL A 223 -8.70 19.10 4.48
C VAL A 223 -8.10 19.97 3.38
N GLU A 224 -8.64 21.17 3.14
CA GLU A 224 -8.15 22.10 2.13
C GLU A 224 -6.70 22.51 2.39
N GLU A 225 -6.35 22.81 3.65
CA GLU A 225 -4.98 23.14 4.06
C GLU A 225 -4.00 21.99 3.74
N ASN A 226 -4.39 20.74 4.04
CA ASN A 226 -3.59 19.56 3.72
C ASN A 226 -3.52 19.28 2.22
N TYR A 227 -4.63 19.44 1.49
CA TYR A 227 -4.68 19.32 0.03
C TYR A 227 -3.70 20.28 -0.65
N VAL A 228 -3.72 21.57 -0.24
CA VAL A 228 -2.77 22.58 -0.74
C VAL A 228 -1.33 22.24 -0.35
N TYR A 229 -1.09 21.74 0.86
CA TYR A 229 0.23 21.28 1.26
C TYR A 229 0.77 20.19 0.33
N PHE A 230 -0.03 19.16 -0.01
CA PHE A 230 0.40 18.10 -0.91
C PHE A 230 0.54 18.58 -2.36
N GLN A 231 -0.28 19.53 -2.82
CA GLN A 231 -0.07 20.16 -4.13
C GLN A 231 1.31 20.83 -4.26
N GLN A 232 1.83 21.40 -3.17
CA GLN A 232 3.09 22.13 -3.16
C GLN A 232 4.31 21.25 -2.88
N ASN A 233 4.14 20.19 -2.10
CA ASN A 233 5.25 19.42 -1.53
C ASN A 233 5.20 17.91 -1.85
N GLY A 234 4.09 17.41 -2.38
CA GLY A 234 3.89 15.99 -2.67
C GLY A 234 4.54 15.57 -3.99
N GLU A 235 5.00 14.32 -4.04
CA GLU A 235 5.48 13.67 -5.26
C GLU A 235 4.55 12.49 -5.58
N LYS A 236 3.91 12.51 -6.76
CA LYS A 236 3.12 11.38 -7.23
C LYS A 236 4.07 10.31 -7.74
N ASN A 237 4.08 9.16 -7.08
CA ASN A 237 4.81 7.98 -7.54
C ASN A 237 4.06 7.25 -8.65
#